data_AF-A0AAF0KTR8-F1
#
_entry.id   AF-A0AAF0KTR8-F1
#
_cell.length_a   1.000
_cell.length_b   1.000
_cell.length_c   1.000
_cell.angle_alpha   90.00
_cell.angle_beta   90.00
_cell.angle_gamma   90.00
#
_symmetry.space_group_name_H-M   'P 1'
#
loop_
_entity.id
_entity.type
_entity.pdbx_description
1 polymer ?
#
loop_
_entity_poly.entity_id
_entity_poly.type
_entity_poly.pdbx_seq_one_letter_code
_entity_poly.pdbx_strand_id
1 'polypeptide(L)' 'MIDQPELNFTANYHIDTVKDKPYPSRMVLEIRKQSQPTEAFEAVSIGHEVTFVSSSGEAQRMVLISDTEDELVFSSEA' A
#
# COMPACT_ATOMS: atom_id res chain seq x y z
N MET A 1 -1.65 0.25 -25.55
CA MET A 1 -2.27 0.08 -24.22
C MET A 1 -1.19 -0.53 -23.36
N ILE A 2 -0.76 0.14 -22.30
CA ILE A 2 0.19 -0.45 -21.36
C ILE A 2 -0.66 -1.32 -20.46
N ASP A 3 -0.56 -2.64 -20.62
CA ASP A 3 -1.02 -3.61 -19.62
C ASP A 3 -0.34 -3.22 -18.31
N GLN A 4 -1.06 -2.58 -17.39
CA GLN A 4 -0.61 -2.52 -16.02
C GLN A 4 -0.77 -3.93 -15.45
N PRO A 5 0.28 -4.51 -14.86
CA PRO A 5 0.20 -5.86 -14.34
C PRO A 5 -0.87 -5.90 -13.23
N GLU A 6 -1.92 -6.69 -13.44
CA GLU A 6 -2.86 -7.04 -12.38
C GLU A 6 -2.17 -8.03 -11.46
N LEU A 7 -1.83 -7.57 -10.25
CA LEU A 7 -1.12 -8.37 -9.27
C LEU A 7 -2.01 -8.63 -8.07
N ASN A 8 -2.13 -9.91 -7.74
CA ASN A 8 -2.77 -10.33 -6.51
C ASN A 8 -1.70 -10.40 -5.42
N PHE A 9 -1.91 -9.68 -4.33
CA PHE A 9 -1.05 -9.69 -3.15
C PHE A 9 -1.91 -9.74 -1.89
N THR A 10 -1.29 -10.11 -0.78
CA THR A 10 -1.86 -10.07 0.56
C THR A 10 -1.23 -8.91 1.32
N ALA A 11 -2.05 -8.06 1.93
CA ALA A 11 -1.57 -7.02 2.84
C ALA A 11 -2.29 -7.12 4.18
N ASN A 12 -1.58 -6.79 5.26
CA ASN A 12 -2.21 -6.51 6.52
C ASN A 12 -2.80 -5.09 6.45
N TYR A 13 -4.09 -4.98 6.71
CA TYR A 13 -4.81 -3.72 6.72
C TYR A 13 -5.04 -3.26 8.16
N HIS A 14 -4.76 -2.00 8.45
CA HIS A 14 -5.21 -1.35 9.67
C HIS A 14 -5.50 0.13 9.45
N ILE A 15 -6.34 0.69 10.32
CA ILE A 15 -6.62 2.12 10.37
C ILE A 15 -5.74 2.72 11.46
N ASP A 16 -4.78 3.54 11.05
CA ASP A 16 -3.92 4.26 11.98
C ASP A 16 -4.70 5.47 12.50
N THR A 17 -5.09 5.41 13.77
CA THR A 17 -5.73 6.52 14.48
C THR A 17 -4.63 7.26 15.22
N VAL A 18 -4.22 8.42 14.68
CA VAL A 18 -3.24 9.28 15.34
C VAL A 18 -3.90 9.86 16.60
N LYS A 19 -3.70 9.18 17.73
CA LYS A 19 -4.39 9.39 19.01
C LYS A 19 -4.36 10.82 19.56
N ASP A 20 -3.50 11.70 19.04
CA ASP A 20 -3.20 13.00 19.64
C ASP A 20 -3.28 14.22 18.68
N LYS A 21 -3.78 14.07 17.44
CA LYS A 21 -3.93 15.20 16.50
C LYS A 21 -5.20 15.11 15.65
N PRO A 22 -5.76 16.23 15.18
CA PRO A 22 -6.97 16.26 14.35
C PRO A 22 -6.70 15.79 12.90
N TYR A 23 -5.78 14.85 12.70
CA TYR A 23 -5.58 14.25 11.39
C TYR A 23 -6.64 13.18 11.17
N PRO A 24 -7.27 13.15 10.00
CA PRO A 24 -8.22 12.08 9.68
C PRO A 24 -7.50 10.72 9.75
N SER A 25 -8.26 9.72 10.21
CA SER A 25 -7.81 8.33 10.22
C SER A 25 -7.32 7.95 8.82
N ARG A 26 -6.13 7.36 8.73
CA ARG A 26 -5.55 6.93 7.45
C ARG A 26 -5.52 5.41 7.36
N MET A 27 -5.79 4.90 6.17
CA MET A 27 -5.60 3.49 5.86
C MET A 27 -4.11 3.21 5.73
N VAL A 28 -3.66 2.09 6.28
CA VAL A 28 -2.31 1.57 6.12
C VAL A 28 -2.38 0.13 5.63
N LEU A 29 -1.58 -0.16 4.61
CA LEU A 29 -1.40 -1.51 4.06
C LEU A 29 0.07 -1.92 4.22
N GLU A 30 0.29 -3.05 4.88
CA GLU A 30 1.62 -3.64 5.04
C GLU A 30 1.74 -4.91 4.21
N ILE A 31 2.68 -4.93 3.28
CA ILE A 31 3.02 -6.08 2.44
C ILE A 31 4.32 -6.67 2.95
N ARG A 32 4.28 -7.92 3.42
CA ARG A 32 5.48 -8.66 3.84
C ARG A 32 6.16 -9.24 2.60
N LYS A 33 7.42 -8.87 2.35
CA LYS A 33 8.21 -9.34 1.19
C LYS A 33 8.55 -10.83 1.30
N GLN A 34 8.70 -11.35 2.52
CA GLN A 34 9.03 -12.76 2.74
C GLN A 34 7.85 -13.71 2.49
N SER A 35 6.61 -13.22 2.50
CA SER A 35 5.42 -14.07 2.37
C SER A 35 4.92 -14.21 0.93
N GLN A 36 5.42 -13.40 0.00
CA GLN A 36 4.91 -13.36 -1.38
C GLN A 36 5.90 -12.67 -2.33
N PRO A 37 5.79 -12.92 -3.65
CA PRO A 37 6.54 -12.19 -4.66
C PRO A 37 6.22 -10.69 -4.61
N THR A 38 7.25 -9.84 -4.69
CA THR A 38 7.10 -8.36 -4.61
C THR A 38 7.84 -7.63 -5.73
N GLU A 39 8.26 -8.35 -6.78
CA GLU A 39 9.00 -7.82 -7.93
C GLU A 39 8.24 -6.69 -8.62
N ALA A 40 6.91 -6.72 -8.59
CA ALA A 40 6.08 -5.66 -9.15
C ALA A 40 6.17 -4.32 -8.42
N PHE A 41 6.60 -4.33 -7.16
CA PHE A 41 6.81 -3.13 -6.38
C PHE A 41 8.23 -2.57 -6.54
N GLU A 42 9.14 -3.25 -7.25
CA GLU A 42 10.52 -2.76 -7.48
C GLU A 42 10.57 -1.42 -8.22
N ALA A 43 9.56 -1.13 -9.04
CA ALA A 43 9.43 0.14 -9.74
C ALA A 43 8.80 1.27 -8.87
N VAL A 44 8.33 0.94 -7.67
CA VAL A 44 7.66 1.87 -6.75
C VAL A 44 8.68 2.38 -5.75
N SER A 45 8.87 3.69 -5.70
CA SER A 45 9.74 4.35 -4.73
C SER A 45 8.93 5.06 -3.66
N ILE A 46 9.53 5.32 -2.50
CA ILE A 46 8.89 6.11 -1.43
C ILE A 46 8.38 7.44 -2.02
N GLY A 47 7.12 7.76 -1.72
CA GLY A 47 6.41 8.92 -2.27
C GLY A 47 5.66 8.67 -3.58
N HIS A 48 5.81 7.50 -4.22
CA HIS A 48 4.99 7.13 -5.38
C HIS A 48 3.56 6.77 -4.96
N GLU A 49 2.60 7.28 -5.72
CA GLU A 49 1.20 6.91 -5.63
C GLU A 49 0.94 5.63 -6.42
N VAL A 50 0.20 4.71 -5.81
CA VAL A 50 -0.30 3.47 -6.39
C VAL A 50 -1.79 3.36 -6.14
N THR A 51 -2.50 2.67 -7.03
CA THR A 51 -3.92 2.35 -6.83
C THR A 51 -4.04 0.88 -6.48
N PHE A 52 -4.62 0.59 -5.32
CA PHE A 52 -4.98 -0.76 -4.93
C PHE A 52 -6.46 -0.98 -5.16
N VAL A 53 -6.81 -2.13 -5.76
CA VAL A 53 -8.19 -2.53 -5.97
C VAL A 53 -8.46 -3.72 -5.05
N SER A 54 -9.43 -3.58 -4.15
CA SER A 54 -9.86 -4.66 -3.28
C SER A 54 -10.62 -5.74 -4.07
N SER A 55 -10.82 -6.91 -3.46
CA SER A 55 -11.66 -7.97 -4.04
C SER A 55 -13.14 -7.57 -4.22
N SER A 56 -13.61 -6.53 -3.52
CA SER A 56 -14.93 -5.92 -3.74
C SER A 56 -14.98 -5.01 -4.98
N GLY A 57 -13.84 -4.72 -5.61
CA GLY A 57 -13.71 -3.79 -6.73
C GLY A 57 -13.52 -2.34 -6.32
N GLU A 58 -13.33 -2.06 -5.03
CA GLU A 58 -13.09 -0.70 -4.54
C GLU A 58 -11.62 -0.32 -4.78
N ALA A 59 -11.42 0.76 -5.54
CA ALA A 59 -10.10 1.30 -5.83
C ALA A 59 -9.74 2.39 -4.81
N GLN A 60 -8.56 2.25 -4.21
CA GLN A 60 -8.04 3.18 -3.22
C GLN A 60 -6.64 3.63 -3.60
N ARG A 61 -6.43 4.96 -3.59
CA ARG A 61 -5.11 5.54 -3.80
C ARG A 61 -4.32 5.51 -2.51
N MET A 62 -3.05 5.14 -2.66
CA MET A 62 -2.13 4.89 -1.57
C MET A 62 -0.74 5.37 -1.97
N VAL A 63 0.04 5.83 -1.01
CA VAL A 63 1.41 6.28 -1.24
C VAL A 63 2.35 5.33 -0.50
N LEU A 64 3.46 4.93 -1.14
CA LEU A 64 4.50 4.17 -0.47
C LEU A 64 5.22 5.09 0.54
N ILE A 65 5.15 4.76 1.83
CA ILE A 65 5.74 5.56 2.90
C ILE A 65 6.95 4.89 3.57
N SER A 66 7.10 3.57 3.42
CA SER A 66 8.26 2.82 3.92
C SER A 66 8.55 1.64 3.00
N ASP A 67 9.83 1.45 2.70
CA ASP A 67 10.34 0.30 1.96
C ASP A 67 11.58 -0.22 2.68
N THR A 68 11.46 -1.40 3.28
CA THR A 68 12.54 -2.07 4.02
C THR A 68 12.85 -3.43 3.41
N GLU A 69 13.87 -4.13 3.90
CA GLU A 69 14.18 -5.50 3.45
C GLU A 69 13.01 -6.48 3.66
N ASP A 70 12.17 -6.24 4.69
CA ASP A 70 11.13 -7.17 5.11
C ASP A 70 9.71 -6.78 4.68
N GLU A 71 9.44 -5.48 4.53
CA GLU A 71 8.09 -4.97 4.31
C GLU A 71 8.04 -3.70 3.44
N LEU A 72 6.92 -3.56 2.74
CA LEU A 72 6.46 -2.34 2.10
C LEU A 72 5.25 -1.82 2.86
N VAL A 73 5.25 -0.54 3.21
CA VAL A 73 4.14 0.10 3.93
C VAL A 73 3.56 1.22 3.07
N PHE A 74 2.30 1.08 2.74
CA PHE A 74 1.54 2.08 2.01
C PHE A 74 0.56 2.78 2.95
N SER A 75 0.30 4.06 2.73
CA SER A 75 -0.72 4.81 3.45
C SER A 75 -1.62 5.62 2.53
N SER A 76 -2.92 5.71 2.84
CA SER A 76 -3.79 6.68 2.17
C SER A 76 -3.39 8.09 2.59
N GLU A 77 -3.47 9.06 1.68
CA GLU A 77 -3.39 10.46 2.10
C GLU A 77 -4.49 10.76 3.13
N ALA A 78 -4.15 11.58 4.12
CA ALA A 78 -5.05 12.03 5.18
C ALA A 78 -5.84 13.25 4.68
#